data_AF-A0A2R5LPH7-F1
#
_entry.id   AF-A0A2R5LPH7-F1
#
_cell.length_a   1.000
_cell.length_b   1.000
_cell.length_c   1.000
_cell.angle_alpha   90.00
_cell.angle_beta   90.00
_cell.angle_gamma   90.00
#
_symmetry.space_group_name_H-M   'P 1'
#
loop_
_entity.id
_entity.type
_entity.pdbx_description
1 polymer ?
#
loop_
_entity_poly.entity_id
_entity_poly.type
_entity_poly.pdbx_seq_one_letter_code
_entity_poly.pdbx_strand_id
1 'polypeptide(L)'
;AYTVMEFYNTTSKRWVNYTVPARTLLTDNYTVPNVIQAGSGNRTADSPIMFSDYGKCDVVRAPHTGNDSDCELWVAEEHVDSYPSCCDFIYDLLCAPQKHQIYYKNCTTKARLSTVQ
;
A
#
# COMPACT_ATOMS: atom_id res chain seq x y z
N ALA A 1 -4.29 3.03 -16.08
CA ALA A 1 -2.87 2.66 -15.99
C ALA A 1 -2.76 1.20 -15.55
N TYR A 2 -1.56 0.63 -15.49
CA TYR A 2 -1.32 -0.65 -14.84
C TYR A 2 -0.36 -0.44 -13.67
N THR A 3 -0.50 -1.25 -12.62
CA THR A 3 0.44 -1.31 -11.51
C THR A 3 0.98 -2.72 -11.35
N VAL A 4 2.21 -2.82 -10.85
CA VAL A 4 2.85 -4.09 -10.48
C VAL A 4 2.89 -4.15 -8.96
N MET A 5 2.19 -5.13 -8.40
CA MET A 5 2.24 -5.43 -6.97
C MET A 5 3.13 -6.64 -6.77
N GLU A 6 4.28 -6.45 -6.10
CA GLU A 6 5.22 -7.53 -5.77
C GLU A 6 5.28 -7.70 -4.25
N PHE A 7 5.16 -8.93 -3.76
CA PHE A 7 5.30 -9.23 -2.33
C PHE A 7 5.89 -10.62 -2.12
N TYR A 8 6.51 -10.81 -0.96
CA TYR A 8 6.98 -12.12 -0.53
C TYR A 8 5.86 -12.85 0.21
N ASN A 9 5.33 -13.92 -0.39
CA ASN A 9 4.31 -14.74 0.24
C ASN A 9 4.97 -15.74 1.20
N THR A 10 4.81 -15.53 2.51
CA THR A 10 5.45 -16.33 3.55
C THR A 10 4.94 -17.78 3.60
N THR A 11 3.67 -18.02 3.26
CA THR A 11 3.08 -19.37 3.19
C THR A 11 3.72 -20.22 2.09
N SER A 12 3.89 -19.66 0.89
CA SER A 12 4.49 -20.34 -0.27
C SER A 12 5.99 -20.12 -0.39
N LYS A 13 6.58 -19.31 0.50
CA LYS A 13 8.01 -18.97 0.58
C LYS A 13 8.61 -18.46 -0.74
N ARG A 14 7.85 -17.66 -1.49
CA ARG A 14 8.29 -17.13 -2.78
C ARG A 14 7.81 -15.71 -3.02
N TRP A 15 8.53 -15.00 -3.87
CA TRP A 15 8.08 -13.74 -4.46
C TRP A 15 6.93 -14.01 -5.42
N VAL A 16 5.89 -13.20 -5.31
CA VAL A 16 4.72 -13.21 -6.18
C VAL A 16 4.57 -11.79 -6.74
N ASN A 17 4.30 -11.70 -8.03
CA ASN A 17 3.96 -10.43 -8.67
C ASN A 17 2.61 -10.52 -9.39
N TYR A 18 1.87 -9.41 -9.34
CA TYR A 18 0.62 -9.24 -10.06
C TYR A 18 0.67 -7.93 -10.83
N THR A 19 0.44 -8.01 -12.14
CA THR A 19 0.21 -6.83 -12.97
C THR A 19 -1.28 -6.66 -13.12
N VAL A 20 -1.84 -5.59 -12.56
CA VAL A 20 -3.27 -5.33 -12.56
C VAL A 20 -3.58 -3.94 -13.12
N PRO A 21 -4.75 -3.75 -13.75
CA PRO A 21 -5.23 -2.41 -14.06
C PRO A 21 -5.34 -1.59 -12.77
N ALA A 22 -4.92 -0.35 -12.82
CA ALA A 22 -5.07 0.62 -11.75
C ALA A 22 -5.66 1.92 -12.28
N ARG A 23 -6.60 2.47 -11.51
CA ARG A 23 -7.25 3.76 -11.79
C ARG A 23 -7.67 4.43 -10.50
N THR A 24 -7.84 5.74 -10.54
CA THR A 24 -8.49 6.50 -9.48
C THR A 24 -9.98 6.60 -9.74
N LEU A 25 -10.79 6.55 -8.68
CA LEU A 25 -12.24 6.72 -8.74
C LEU A 25 -12.66 7.98 -7.98
N LEU A 26 -13.72 8.60 -8.45
CA LEU A 26 -14.43 9.68 -7.76
C LEU A 26 -15.64 9.07 -7.06
N THR A 27 -15.76 9.23 -5.75
CA THR A 27 -16.96 8.84 -4.99
C THR A 27 -17.88 10.02 -4.74
N ASP A 28 -19.12 9.74 -4.36
CA ASP A 28 -20.11 10.76 -4.03
C ASP A 28 -19.59 11.74 -2.97
N ASN A 29 -19.96 13.02 -3.12
CA ASN A 29 -19.53 14.15 -2.29
C ASN A 29 -18.07 14.61 -2.44
N TYR A 30 -17.29 13.99 -3.34
CA TYR A 30 -15.96 14.48 -3.71
C TYR A 30 -15.99 15.18 -5.07
N THR A 31 -15.11 16.16 -5.24
CA THR A 31 -14.88 16.85 -6.54
C THR A 31 -13.56 16.42 -7.19
N VAL A 32 -12.76 15.64 -6.49
CA VAL A 32 -11.47 15.10 -6.93
C VAL A 32 -11.41 13.60 -6.63
N PRO A 33 -10.80 12.77 -7.50
CA PRO A 33 -10.69 11.34 -7.23
C PRO A 33 -10.04 11.05 -5.88
N ASN A 34 -10.65 10.15 -5.11
CA ASN A 34 -10.33 9.92 -3.70
C ASN A 34 -10.18 8.43 -3.36
N VAL A 35 -10.23 7.54 -4.36
CA VAL A 35 -10.02 6.10 -4.18
C VAL A 35 -9.04 5.61 -5.24
N ILE A 36 -8.04 4.83 -4.83
CA ILE A 36 -7.20 4.06 -5.75
C ILE A 36 -7.83 2.67 -5.88
N GLN A 37 -8.22 2.28 -7.09
CA GLN A 37 -8.70 0.94 -7.38
C GLN A 37 -7.64 0.18 -8.19
N ALA A 38 -7.28 -1.00 -7.68
CA ALA A 38 -6.40 -1.94 -8.38
C ALA A 38 -7.09 -3.29 -8.56
N GLY A 39 -7.08 -3.84 -9.77
CA GLY A 39 -7.73 -5.12 -10.08
C GLY A 39 -8.66 -5.06 -11.29
N SER A 40 -9.47 -6.10 -11.46
CA SER A 40 -10.41 -6.21 -12.59
C SER A 40 -11.64 -7.05 -12.24
N GLY A 41 -12.78 -6.72 -12.86
CA GLY A 41 -14.06 -7.36 -12.60
C GLY A 41 -14.44 -7.29 -11.12
N ASN A 42 -14.82 -8.44 -10.54
CA ASN A 42 -15.22 -8.54 -9.13
C ASN A 42 -14.03 -8.76 -8.17
N ARG A 43 -12.79 -8.59 -8.65
CA ARG A 43 -11.57 -8.78 -7.86
C ARG A 43 -10.76 -7.49 -7.88
N THR A 44 -11.25 -6.51 -7.12
CA THR A 44 -10.58 -5.22 -6.93
C THR A 44 -10.23 -5.02 -5.47
N ALA A 45 -9.10 -4.36 -5.23
CA ALA A 45 -8.77 -3.75 -3.96
C ALA A 45 -8.98 -2.25 -4.12
N ASP A 46 -9.98 -1.74 -3.40
CA ASP A 46 -10.29 -0.32 -3.36
C ASP A 46 -9.62 0.26 -2.11
N SER A 47 -8.80 1.30 -2.32
CA SER A 47 -8.01 1.96 -1.28
C SER A 47 -8.44 3.43 -1.19
N PRO A 48 -9.46 3.76 -0.38
CA PRO A 48 -9.83 5.15 -0.11
C PRO A 48 -8.67 5.95 0.47
N ILE A 49 -8.37 7.09 -0.15
CA ILE A 49 -7.26 7.97 0.22
C ILE A 49 -7.72 8.86 1.38
N MET A 50 -7.01 8.80 2.50
CA MET A 50 -7.21 9.73 3.62
C MET A 50 -6.23 10.90 3.55
N PHE A 51 -5.02 10.64 3.07
CA PHE A 51 -4.00 11.66 2.87
C PHE A 51 -3.01 11.23 1.78
N SER A 52 -2.49 12.20 1.04
CA SER A 52 -1.45 12.00 0.02
C SER A 52 -0.53 13.22 -0.02
N ASP A 53 0.78 13.00 -0.04
CA ASP A 53 1.80 14.01 -0.39
C ASP A 53 2.05 14.01 -1.92
N TYR A 54 1.26 13.28 -2.72
CA TYR A 54 1.33 13.14 -4.18
C TYR A 54 2.61 12.53 -4.77
N GLY A 55 3.73 12.52 -4.04
CA GLY A 55 4.99 11.96 -4.52
C GLY A 55 5.83 11.26 -3.46
N LYS A 56 5.48 11.36 -2.17
CA LYS A 56 6.29 10.76 -1.09
C LYS A 56 5.59 9.62 -0.37
N CYS A 57 4.31 9.78 -0.08
CA CYS A 57 3.53 8.81 0.67
C CYS A 57 2.03 9.03 0.54
N ASP A 58 1.29 7.96 0.81
CA ASP A 58 -0.17 7.90 0.84
C ASP A 58 -0.61 7.16 2.11
N VAL A 59 -1.64 7.68 2.77
CA VAL A 59 -2.35 7.01 3.86
C VAL A 59 -3.71 6.60 3.32
N VAL A 60 -3.96 5.30 3.23
CA VAL A 60 -5.18 4.75 2.62
C VAL A 60 -5.91 3.82 3.58
N ARG A 61 -7.23 3.69 3.42
CA ARG A 61 -8.01 2.61 4.04
C ARG A 61 -7.77 1.31 3.27
N ALA A 62 -7.84 0.19 3.99
CA ALA A 62 -7.60 -1.15 3.47
C ALA A 62 -8.80 -2.10 3.71
N PRO A 63 -10.03 -1.77 3.24
CA PRO A 63 -11.22 -2.59 3.50
C PRO A 63 -11.11 -4.03 2.97
N HIS A 64 -10.18 -4.28 2.04
CA HIS A 64 -9.90 -5.60 1.50
C HIS A 64 -9.36 -6.60 2.55
N THR A 65 -8.94 -6.15 3.74
CA THR A 65 -8.57 -7.00 4.87
C THR A 65 -9.78 -7.60 5.59
N GLY A 66 -11.00 -7.15 5.25
CA GLY A 66 -12.24 -7.53 5.93
C GLY A 66 -12.62 -6.58 7.08
N ASN A 67 -11.84 -5.54 7.34
CA ASN A 67 -12.14 -4.49 8.29
C ASN A 67 -12.02 -3.11 7.63
N ASP A 68 -13.14 -2.38 7.52
CA ASP A 68 -13.19 -1.06 6.87
C ASP A 68 -12.36 0.01 7.57
N SER A 69 -11.95 -0.23 8.82
CA SER A 69 -11.10 0.69 9.59
C SER A 69 -9.60 0.44 9.41
N ASP A 70 -9.20 -0.69 8.83
CA ASP A 70 -7.77 -0.97 8.58
C ASP A 70 -7.18 0.05 7.61
N CYS A 71 -5.88 0.25 7.72
CA CYS A 71 -5.17 1.21 6.90
C CYS A 71 -3.81 0.68 6.45
N GLU A 72 -3.30 1.33 5.42
CA GLU A 72 -1.93 1.15 4.96
C GLU A 72 -1.27 2.53 4.81
N LEU A 73 0.04 2.57 5.12
CA LEU A 73 0.93 3.67 4.79
C LEU A 73 1.82 3.22 3.64
N TRP A 74 1.64 3.82 2.47
CA TRP A 74 2.48 3.58 1.30
C TRP A 74 3.50 4.70 1.21
N VAL A 75 4.75 4.35 0.93
CA VAL A 75 5.86 5.30 0.87
C VAL A 75 6.61 5.04 -0.43
N ALA A 76 6.98 6.11 -1.14
CA ALA A 76 7.84 6.03 -2.30
C ALA A 76 9.19 5.39 -1.92
N GLU A 77 9.77 4.60 -2.82
CA GLU A 77 10.94 3.76 -2.54
C GLU A 77 12.13 4.56 -2.02
N GLU A 78 12.36 5.75 -2.58
CA GLU A 78 13.40 6.69 -2.15
C GLU A 78 13.24 7.20 -0.71
N HIS A 79 12.04 7.07 -0.13
CA HIS A 79 11.67 7.56 1.18
C HIS A 79 11.43 6.44 2.22
N VAL A 80 11.53 5.15 1.86
CA VAL A 80 11.22 4.03 2.80
C VAL A 80 12.04 4.08 4.10
N ASP A 81 13.32 4.45 4.04
CA ASP A 81 14.18 4.53 5.24
C ASP A 81 13.98 5.82 6.05
N SER A 82 13.27 6.79 5.48
CA SER A 82 13.12 8.15 6.04
C SER A 82 11.76 8.72 5.67
N TYR A 83 10.70 7.94 5.93
CA TYR A 83 9.38 8.28 5.44
C TYR A 83 8.88 9.59 6.10
N PRO A 84 8.16 10.45 5.36
CA PRO A 84 7.83 11.78 5.84
C PRO A 84 7.02 11.75 7.14
N SER A 85 7.42 12.57 8.12
CA SER A 85 6.75 12.67 9.42
C SER A 85 5.27 13.06 9.32
N CYS A 86 4.88 13.75 8.24
CA CYS A 86 3.48 14.12 8.00
C CYS A 86 2.59 12.88 7.80
N CYS A 87 2.99 11.93 6.93
CA CYS A 87 2.20 10.73 6.69
C CYS A 87 2.18 9.81 7.92
N ASP A 88 3.28 9.75 8.66
CA ASP A 88 3.36 8.98 9.91
C ASP A 88 2.37 9.50 10.96
N PHE A 89 2.38 10.83 11.16
CA PHE A 89 1.48 11.52 12.07
C PHE A 89 0.01 11.35 11.68
N ILE A 90 -0.31 11.51 10.39
CA ILE A 90 -1.68 11.33 9.90
C ILE A 90 -2.13 9.87 10.04
N TYR A 91 -1.25 8.90 9.81
CA TYR A 91 -1.56 7.50 10.08
C TYR A 91 -1.89 7.30 11.57
N ASP A 92 -1.05 7.79 12.48
CA ASP A 92 -1.29 7.66 13.93
C ASP A 92 -2.61 8.30 14.36
N LEU A 93 -2.99 9.40 13.72
CA LEU A 93 -4.24 10.10 13.99
C LEU A 93 -5.48 9.31 13.52
N LEU A 94 -5.39 8.57 12.41
CA LEU A 94 -6.58 8.02 11.70
C LEU A 94 -6.73 6.50 11.72
N CYS A 95 -5.67 5.73 12.02
CA CYS A 95 -5.55 4.32 11.62
C CYS A 95 -5.28 3.31 12.75
N ALA A 96 -5.48 3.71 14.00
CA ALA A 96 -5.29 2.88 15.20
C ALA A 96 -3.81 2.74 15.64
N PRO A 97 -3.55 2.36 16.92
CA PRO A 97 -2.24 2.57 17.55
C PRO A 97 -1.19 1.49 17.24
N GLN A 98 -1.53 0.43 16.50
CA GLN A 98 -0.61 -0.65 16.18
C GLN A 98 -0.21 -0.61 14.71
N LYS A 99 1.10 -0.60 14.47
CA LYS A 99 1.72 -0.60 13.13
C LYS A 99 2.50 -1.89 12.92
N HIS A 100 2.38 -2.47 11.73
CA HIS A 100 3.22 -3.60 11.30
C HIS A 100 4.00 -3.18 10.05
N GLN A 101 5.34 -3.25 10.13
CA GLN A 101 6.18 -2.94 8.99
C GLN A 101 6.15 -4.09 7.98
N ILE A 102 5.62 -3.84 6.79
CA ILE A 102 5.48 -4.84 5.72
C ILE A 102 6.69 -4.84 4.77
N TYR A 103 7.30 -3.68 4.55
CA TYR A 103 8.37 -3.51 3.58
C TYR A 103 9.62 -2.89 4.22
N TYR A 104 10.78 -3.43 3.87
CA TYR A 104 12.09 -2.87 4.23
C TYR A 104 12.89 -2.70 2.95
N LYS A 105 13.87 -1.78 2.92
CA LYS A 105 14.66 -1.57 1.71
C LYS A 105 15.43 -2.82 1.25
N ASN A 106 15.81 -3.71 2.16
CA ASN A 106 16.42 -5.00 1.80
C ASN A 106 15.43 -5.99 1.12
N CYS A 107 14.14 -5.66 1.03
CA CYS A 107 13.19 -6.35 0.16
C CYS A 107 13.46 -6.10 -1.33
N THR A 108 14.17 -5.02 -1.70
CA THR A 108 14.59 -4.73 -3.10
C THR A 108 15.72 -5.62 -3.59
N THR A 109 16.56 -6.11 -2.67
CA THR A 109 17.62 -7.03 -2.99
C THR A 109 17.00 -8.36 -3.40
N LYS A 110 16.83 -8.56 -4.71
CA LYS A 110 16.68 -9.89 -5.34
C LYS A 110 17.95 -10.73 -5.16
N ALA A 111 18.46 -10.80 -3.94
CA ALA A 111 19.60 -11.58 -3.52
C ALA A 111 19.19 -12.47 -2.33
N ARG A 112 18.93 -13.74 -2.67
CA ARG A 112 19.23 -14.92 -1.82
C ARG A 112 18.63 -14.95 -0.41
N LEU A 113 17.35 -15.30 -0.31
CA LEU A 113 16.89 -16.22 0.75
C LEU A 113 16.98 -17.69 0.28
N SER A 114 18.02 -18.02 -0.50
CA SER A 114 18.47 -19.40 -0.66
C SER A 114 19.60 -19.75 0.32
N THR A 115 19.96 -18.85 1.25
CA THR A 115 21.02 -19.12 2.24
C THR A 115 20.90 -18.21 3.47
N VAL A 116 19.92 -18.46 4.33
CA VAL A 116 20.11 -18.27 5.78
C VAL A 116 19.60 -19.55 6.42
N GLN A 117 20.53 -20.17 7.14
CA GLN A 117 20.53 -21.53 7.68
C GLN A 117 19.42 -21.80 8.70
#